data_AF-A0A9P6N1P4-F1
#
_entry.id   AF-A0A9P6N1P4-F1
#
_cell.length_a   1.000
_cell.length_b   1.000
_cell.length_c   1.000
_cell.angle_alpha   90.00
_cell.angle_beta   90.00
_cell.angle_gamma   90.00
#
_symmetry.space_group_name_H-M   'P 1'
#
loop_
_entity.id
_entity.type
_entity.pdbx_description
1 polymer ?
#
loop_
_entity_poly.entity_id
_entity_poly.type
_entity_poly.pdbx_seq_one_letter_code
_entity_poly.pdbx_strand_id
1 'polypeptide(L)'
;MLYPPPRGGYGTKHFDWRIHEFIGYQGFKYPCGGYPQGPNTVMHAGQIIPVRFWTTDLRNANRLPSKSIDQARHGGGLCEFSLSYDGGKSFHVFARYSKTCPDVVYKWPVRIPDNVPSCNKPGQCLFAWSWTAALIPQFYHNCADVTIQGVKNGRLPKETIQLYDFGNHKTKTFPGDGNSRKAGPGPIKKEVIEATRRKTF
;
A
#
# COMPACT_ATOMS: atom_id res chain seq x y z
N MET A 1 1.74 -0.97 6.38
CA MET A 1 2.91 -0.85 5.45
C MET A 1 4.19 -0.60 6.25
N LEU A 2 5.35 -1.01 5.75
CA LEU A 2 6.68 -0.73 6.33
C LEU A 2 7.55 0.14 5.40
N TYR A 3 7.56 -0.19 4.11
CA TYR A 3 8.30 0.57 3.10
C TYR A 3 7.42 0.78 1.86
N PRO A 4 7.37 2.00 1.27
CA PRO A 4 7.92 3.25 1.81
C PRO A 4 7.38 3.55 3.22
N PRO A 5 8.14 4.23 4.11
CA PRO A 5 7.68 4.47 5.48
C PRO A 5 6.37 5.24 5.50
N PRO A 6 5.25 4.65 5.97
CA PRO A 6 3.97 5.34 5.96
C PRO A 6 3.86 6.37 7.08
N ARG A 7 2.89 7.27 6.94
CA ARG A 7 2.32 8.02 8.05
C ARG A 7 1.92 7.05 9.17
N GLY A 8 2.26 7.37 10.42
CA GLY A 8 2.03 6.48 11.56
C GLY A 8 2.92 5.24 11.61
N GLY A 9 3.85 5.08 10.65
CA GLY A 9 4.63 3.86 10.44
C GLY A 9 5.68 3.59 11.50
N TYR A 10 6.09 2.32 11.57
CA TYR A 10 7.20 1.90 12.43
C TYR A 10 8.46 2.74 12.14
N GLY A 11 9.08 3.24 13.20
CA GLY A 11 10.28 4.09 13.13
C GLY A 11 10.02 5.55 12.74
N THR A 12 8.76 5.99 12.62
CA THR A 12 8.41 7.39 12.35
C THR A 12 8.09 8.17 13.63
N LYS A 13 8.13 9.51 13.56
CA LYS A 13 7.82 10.40 14.70
C LYS A 13 6.43 10.15 15.30
N HIS A 14 5.46 9.80 14.46
CA HIS A 14 4.07 9.57 14.85
C HIS A 14 3.71 8.08 14.87
N PHE A 15 4.70 7.21 15.10
CA PHE A 15 4.47 5.77 15.12
C PHE A 15 3.34 5.40 16.07
N ASP A 16 2.38 4.64 15.55
CA ASP A 16 1.29 4.05 16.30
C ASP A 16 1.32 2.54 16.08
N TRP A 17 1.38 1.78 17.18
CA TRP A 17 1.37 0.32 17.16
C TRP A 17 0.13 -0.25 16.48
N ARG A 18 -0.96 0.53 16.41
CA ARG A 18 -2.23 0.20 15.79
C ARG A 18 -2.34 0.63 14.31
N ILE A 19 -1.25 1.03 13.65
CA ILE A 19 -1.28 1.36 12.19
C ILE A 19 -1.81 0.22 11.31
N HIS A 20 -1.76 -1.01 11.82
CA HIS A 20 -2.25 -2.20 11.15
C HIS A 20 -3.77 -2.38 11.29
N GLU A 21 -4.49 -1.48 11.96
CA GLU A 21 -5.94 -1.54 12.10
C GLU A 21 -6.67 -1.08 10.83
N PHE A 22 -7.87 -1.60 10.62
CA PHE A 22 -8.69 -1.30 9.46
C PHE A 22 -9.42 0.05 9.60
N ILE A 23 -9.77 0.64 8.46
CA ILE A 23 -10.51 1.90 8.40
C ILE A 23 -11.91 1.73 9.01
N GLY A 24 -12.32 2.69 9.84
CA GLY A 24 -13.58 2.67 10.56
C GLY A 24 -13.50 2.00 11.93
N TYR A 25 -12.41 1.30 12.24
CA TYR A 25 -12.18 0.75 13.58
C TYR A 25 -11.73 1.85 14.55
N GLN A 26 -12.37 1.96 15.71
CA GLN A 26 -11.91 2.79 16.86
C GLN A 26 -11.31 4.17 16.51
N GLY A 27 -11.87 4.86 15.52
CA GLY A 27 -11.44 6.20 15.10
C GLY A 27 -10.41 6.27 13.97
N PHE A 28 -9.97 5.16 13.39
CA PHE A 28 -9.15 5.16 12.17
C PHE A 28 -9.98 5.63 10.97
N LYS A 29 -9.48 6.67 10.29
CA LYS A 29 -10.24 7.38 9.24
C LYS A 29 -9.61 7.18 7.87
N TYR A 30 -10.46 7.12 6.86
CA TYR A 30 -10.02 7.29 5.49
C TYR A 30 -9.82 8.79 5.19
N PRO A 31 -8.77 9.20 4.46
CA PRO A 31 -7.65 8.39 3.98
C PRO A 31 -6.51 8.27 5.00
N CYS A 32 -5.51 7.44 4.67
CA CYS A 32 -4.24 7.30 5.38
C CYS A 32 -4.33 6.95 6.88
N GLY A 33 -5.42 6.32 7.33
CA GLY A 33 -5.68 6.04 8.75
C GLY A 33 -5.99 7.28 9.60
N GLY A 34 -6.03 8.47 9.00
CA GLY A 34 -6.14 9.75 9.73
C GLY A 34 -4.84 10.24 10.35
N TYR A 35 -3.70 9.62 10.02
CA TYR A 35 -2.40 10.01 10.57
C TYR A 35 -1.89 11.34 9.98
N PRO A 36 -1.15 12.14 10.78
CA PRO A 36 -0.48 13.34 10.30
C PRO A 36 0.63 13.00 9.29
N GLN A 37 1.17 14.04 8.63
CA GLN A 37 2.24 13.90 7.67
C GLN A 37 3.44 13.11 8.24
N GLY A 38 3.95 12.18 7.44
CA GLY A 38 5.07 11.31 7.78
C GLY A 38 6.38 11.78 7.15
N PRO A 39 7.43 10.94 7.23
CA PRO A 39 8.68 11.21 6.52
C PRO A 39 8.47 11.22 5.00
N ASN A 40 9.18 12.10 4.30
CA ASN A 40 9.14 12.20 2.85
C ASN A 40 10.13 11.22 2.21
N THR A 41 9.67 10.42 1.25
CA THR A 41 10.51 9.54 0.42
C THR A 41 10.63 10.11 -0.99
N VAL A 42 11.86 10.33 -1.48
CA VAL A 42 12.08 10.72 -2.88
C VAL A 42 11.92 9.50 -3.77
N MET A 43 11.13 9.64 -4.82
CA MET A 43 10.87 8.63 -5.85
C MET A 43 11.01 9.22 -7.25
N HIS A 44 11.25 8.35 -8.24
CA HIS A 44 11.35 8.74 -9.65
C HIS A 44 10.30 8.02 -10.50
N ALA A 45 9.82 8.67 -11.56
CA ALA A 45 9.06 7.98 -12.60
C ALA A 45 9.85 6.78 -13.13
N GLY A 46 9.18 5.64 -13.29
CA GLY A 46 9.83 4.38 -13.67
C GLY A 46 10.65 3.70 -12.57
N GLN A 47 10.72 4.25 -11.35
CA GLN A 47 11.39 3.55 -10.25
C GLN A 47 10.58 2.33 -9.79
N ILE A 48 11.26 1.23 -9.50
CA ILE A 48 10.65 0.08 -8.83
C ILE A 48 10.78 0.26 -7.32
N ILE A 49 9.63 0.31 -6.63
CA ILE A 49 9.52 0.44 -5.19
C ILE A 49 9.31 -0.97 -4.60
N PRO A 50 10.26 -1.51 -3.81
CA PRO A 50 10.10 -2.81 -3.17
C PRO A 50 9.21 -2.69 -1.93
N VAL A 51 7.88 -2.62 -2.11
CA VAL A 51 6.97 -2.44 -0.98
C VAL A 51 7.13 -3.57 0.04
N ARG A 52 7.13 -3.19 1.32
CA ARG A 52 7.20 -4.13 2.44
C ARG A 52 6.10 -3.82 3.44
N PHE A 53 5.64 -4.84 4.13
CA PHE A 53 4.65 -4.72 5.20
C PHE A 53 5.28 -4.85 6.58
N TRP A 54 4.53 -4.45 7.60
CA TRP A 54 4.93 -4.48 9.01
C TRP A 54 3.87 -5.24 9.79
N THR A 55 4.29 -5.92 10.85
CA THR A 55 3.45 -6.54 11.87
C THR A 55 4.15 -6.39 13.22
N THR A 56 3.41 -6.52 14.31
CA THR A 56 3.91 -6.44 15.70
C THR A 56 5.02 -7.46 15.98
N ASP A 57 4.98 -8.61 15.32
CA ASP A 57 6.00 -9.66 15.47
C ASP A 57 7.29 -9.42 14.68
N LEU A 58 7.36 -8.35 13.87
CA LEU A 58 8.55 -8.03 13.09
C LEU A 58 9.65 -7.42 13.99
N ARG A 59 10.59 -8.26 14.44
CA ARG A 59 11.70 -7.86 15.32
C ARG A 59 12.84 -7.08 14.64
N ASN A 60 12.99 -7.22 13.32
CA ASN A 60 14.04 -6.52 12.57
C ASN A 60 13.47 -5.97 11.27
N ALA A 61 13.23 -4.65 11.25
CA ALA A 61 12.67 -3.96 10.09
C ALA A 61 13.64 -3.88 8.89
N ASN A 62 14.94 -4.11 9.07
CA ASN A 62 15.95 -3.93 8.02
C ASN A 62 16.08 -5.13 7.07
N ARG A 63 15.54 -6.29 7.42
CA ARG A 63 15.56 -7.51 6.58
C ARG A 63 14.21 -8.21 6.55
N LEU A 64 13.97 -9.01 5.51
CA LEU A 64 12.81 -9.89 5.49
C LEU A 64 12.98 -10.99 6.55
N PRO A 65 11.89 -11.43 7.20
CA PRO A 65 11.90 -12.65 8.00
C PRO A 65 12.37 -13.85 7.16
N SER A 66 13.24 -14.70 7.73
CA SER A 66 13.70 -15.94 7.07
C SER A 66 12.71 -17.10 7.20
N LYS A 67 11.67 -16.93 8.02
CA LYS A 67 10.59 -17.90 8.27
C LYS A 67 9.28 -17.15 8.46
N SER A 68 8.16 -17.87 8.35
CA SER A 68 6.85 -17.33 8.72
C SER A 68 6.89 -16.80 10.15
N ILE A 69 6.38 -15.59 10.33
CA ILE A 69 6.08 -14.98 11.62
C ILE A 69 4.56 -14.76 11.71
N ASP A 70 4.04 -14.54 12.91
CA ASP A 70 2.62 -14.18 13.07
C ASP A 70 2.37 -12.84 12.38
N GLN A 71 1.26 -12.79 11.66
CA GLN A 71 0.78 -11.60 10.95
C GLN A 71 -0.73 -11.72 10.82
N ALA A 72 -1.46 -10.63 10.60
CA ALA A 72 -2.91 -10.67 10.37
C ALA A 72 -3.18 -10.36 8.89
N ARG A 73 -2.92 -11.33 8.01
CA ARG A 73 -3.09 -11.14 6.56
C ARG A 73 -4.42 -11.64 6.02
N HIS A 74 -5.29 -12.18 6.88
CA HIS A 74 -6.70 -12.52 6.60
C HIS A 74 -6.94 -13.23 5.26
N GLY A 75 -6.06 -14.19 4.91
CA GLY A 75 -6.15 -14.98 3.68
C GLY A 75 -5.70 -14.25 2.42
N GLY A 76 -5.00 -13.13 2.57
CA GLY A 76 -4.65 -12.21 1.50
C GLY A 76 -5.85 -11.35 1.08
N GLY A 77 -6.04 -11.19 -0.22
CA GLY A 77 -7.10 -10.37 -0.80
C GLY A 77 -6.59 -9.47 -1.91
N LEU A 78 -7.22 -8.31 -2.09
CA LEU A 78 -6.83 -7.34 -3.10
C LEU A 78 -5.99 -6.24 -2.48
N CYS A 79 -4.73 -6.14 -2.89
CA CYS A 79 -3.93 -4.95 -2.67
C CYS A 79 -3.94 -4.04 -3.90
N GLU A 80 -4.14 -2.75 -3.68
CA GLU A 80 -4.02 -1.71 -4.70
C GLU A 80 -2.95 -0.70 -4.29
N PHE A 81 -2.11 -0.33 -5.25
CA PHE A 81 -1.08 0.69 -5.08
C PHE A 81 -1.42 1.88 -5.95
N SER A 82 -1.46 3.06 -5.33
CA SER A 82 -1.96 4.27 -5.98
C SER A 82 -1.14 5.51 -5.61
N LEU A 83 -1.28 6.54 -6.44
CA LEU A 83 -0.70 7.85 -6.21
C LEU A 83 -1.81 8.87 -5.95
N SER A 84 -1.61 9.77 -5.00
CA SER A 84 -2.43 10.97 -4.82
C SER A 84 -1.56 12.20 -4.98
N TYR A 85 -2.06 13.18 -5.75
CA TYR A 85 -1.36 14.45 -6.01
C TYR A 85 -2.15 15.64 -5.43
N ASP A 86 -3.23 15.36 -4.68
CA ASP A 86 -4.17 16.34 -4.13
C ASP A 86 -4.36 16.19 -2.61
N GLY A 87 -3.42 15.54 -1.94
CA GLY A 87 -3.43 15.36 -0.48
C GLY A 87 -4.39 14.29 0.00
N GLY A 88 -4.70 13.30 -0.84
CA GLY A 88 -5.56 12.17 -0.52
C GLY A 88 -7.04 12.39 -0.82
N LYS A 89 -7.39 13.40 -1.64
CA LYS A 89 -8.78 13.56 -2.11
C LYS A 89 -9.10 12.56 -3.21
N SER A 90 -8.13 12.26 -4.07
CA SER A 90 -8.21 11.22 -5.09
C SER A 90 -6.96 10.34 -5.11
N PHE A 91 -7.12 9.10 -5.56
CA PHE A 91 -6.06 8.10 -5.64
C PHE A 91 -6.11 7.38 -6.98
N HIS A 92 -4.97 7.37 -7.67
CA HIS A 92 -4.81 6.86 -9.03
C HIS A 92 -4.03 5.54 -9.01
N VAL A 93 -4.72 4.42 -9.27
CA VAL A 93 -4.16 3.06 -9.18
C VAL A 93 -3.23 2.79 -10.35
N PHE A 94 -2.04 2.23 -10.06
CA PHE A 94 -1.08 1.85 -11.09
C PHE A 94 -0.57 0.40 -10.97
N ALA A 95 -0.76 -0.25 -9.81
CA ALA A 95 -0.41 -1.65 -9.62
C ALA A 95 -1.38 -2.35 -8.66
N ARG A 96 -1.53 -3.66 -8.85
CA ARG A 96 -2.37 -4.53 -8.02
C ARG A 96 -1.69 -5.86 -7.79
N TYR A 97 -2.00 -6.45 -6.64
CA TYR A 97 -1.74 -7.85 -6.35
C TYR A 97 -2.99 -8.44 -5.72
N SER A 98 -3.41 -9.60 -6.20
CA SER A 98 -4.61 -10.28 -5.74
C SER A 98 -4.26 -11.58 -5.03
N LYS A 99 -5.22 -12.13 -4.27
CA LYS A 99 -5.17 -13.43 -3.61
C LYS A 99 -4.17 -13.58 -2.47
N THR A 100 -2.94 -13.12 -2.64
CA THR A 100 -1.78 -13.43 -1.79
C THR A 100 -1.22 -12.19 -1.09
N CYS A 101 -1.72 -11.00 -1.41
CA CYS A 101 -1.28 -9.77 -0.77
C CYS A 101 -2.24 -9.37 0.37
N PRO A 102 -1.74 -8.82 1.49
CA PRO A 102 -0.34 -8.57 1.85
C PRO A 102 0.35 -9.77 2.49
N ASP A 103 1.69 -9.72 2.57
CA ASP A 103 2.49 -10.66 3.37
C ASP A 103 3.83 -10.03 3.76
N VAL A 104 4.16 -10.07 5.06
CA VAL A 104 5.37 -9.46 5.65
C VAL A 104 6.66 -10.16 5.25
N VAL A 105 6.62 -11.44 4.85
CA VAL A 105 7.84 -12.20 4.52
C VAL A 105 8.33 -11.97 3.09
N TYR A 106 7.57 -11.26 2.27
CA TYR A 106 7.89 -10.96 0.88
C TYR A 106 8.02 -9.45 0.61
N LYS A 107 8.69 -9.13 -0.50
CA LYS A 107 8.63 -7.80 -1.13
C LYS A 107 7.58 -7.81 -2.23
N TRP A 108 6.92 -6.67 -2.40
CA TRP A 108 5.85 -6.47 -3.36
C TRP A 108 6.26 -5.35 -4.31
N PRO A 109 7.10 -5.63 -5.32
CA PRO A 109 7.66 -4.59 -6.16
C PRO A 109 6.58 -3.96 -7.03
N VAL A 110 6.55 -2.63 -7.08
CA VAL A 110 5.67 -1.87 -7.98
C VAL A 110 6.47 -0.79 -8.70
N ARG A 111 6.27 -0.64 -10.01
CA ARG A 111 6.92 0.40 -10.80
C ARG A 111 6.05 1.66 -10.80
N ILE A 112 6.59 2.78 -10.33
CA ILE A 112 5.97 4.09 -10.53
C ILE A 112 5.82 4.31 -12.04
N PRO A 113 4.65 4.72 -12.56
CA PRO A 113 4.48 4.88 -14.00
C PRO A 113 5.56 5.79 -14.61
N ASP A 114 6.02 5.44 -15.80
CA ASP A 114 7.16 6.07 -16.45
C ASP A 114 6.86 7.52 -16.89
N ASN A 115 5.58 7.89 -16.99
CA ASN A 115 5.15 9.22 -17.41
C ASN A 115 4.31 9.98 -16.37
N VAL A 116 4.42 9.67 -15.07
CA VAL A 116 3.77 10.52 -14.06
C VAL A 116 4.38 11.93 -14.04
N PRO A 117 3.58 12.98 -13.73
CA PRO A 117 4.13 14.32 -13.56
C PRO A 117 4.93 14.43 -12.27
N SER A 118 5.80 15.44 -12.17
CA SER A 118 6.50 15.73 -10.91
C SER A 118 5.52 16.18 -9.83
N CYS A 119 5.79 15.80 -8.58
CA CYS A 119 5.04 16.20 -7.40
C CYS A 119 5.99 16.40 -6.23
N ASN A 120 6.09 17.63 -5.74
CA ASN A 120 7.04 18.02 -4.71
C ASN A 120 6.40 18.83 -3.58
N LYS A 121 5.07 18.94 -3.56
CA LYS A 121 4.35 19.69 -2.54
C LYS A 121 4.18 18.81 -1.29
N PRO A 122 4.76 19.20 -0.14
CA PRO A 122 4.63 18.45 1.10
C PRO A 122 3.16 18.20 1.46
N GLY A 123 2.83 16.98 1.86
CA GLY A 123 1.49 16.58 2.25
C GLY A 123 0.50 16.38 1.10
N GLN A 124 0.82 16.76 -0.14
CA GLN A 124 -0.06 16.55 -1.30
C GLN A 124 0.25 15.25 -2.07
N CYS A 125 1.54 14.90 -2.13
CA CYS A 125 2.04 13.81 -2.95
C CYS A 125 2.14 12.53 -2.08
N LEU A 126 1.26 11.57 -2.33
CA LEU A 126 1.15 10.35 -1.52
C LEU A 126 1.35 9.11 -2.38
N PHE A 127 2.14 8.17 -1.87
CA PHE A 127 2.11 6.77 -2.29
C PHE A 127 1.20 6.02 -1.33
N ALA A 128 0.14 5.39 -1.83
CA ALA A 128 -0.82 4.69 -1.01
C ALA A 128 -0.87 3.19 -1.31
N TRP A 129 -1.06 2.43 -0.23
CA TRP A 129 -1.41 1.02 -0.25
C TRP A 129 -2.81 0.87 0.35
N SER A 130 -3.71 0.29 -0.42
CA SER A 130 -5.03 -0.15 0.02
C SER A 130 -5.08 -1.67 0.03
N TRP A 131 -5.81 -2.25 0.97
CA TRP A 131 -6.04 -3.69 1.02
C TRP A 131 -7.48 -4.00 1.46
N THR A 132 -8.19 -4.78 0.64
CA THR A 132 -9.45 -5.42 1.02
C THR A 132 -9.19 -6.89 1.38
N ALA A 133 -9.44 -7.25 2.63
CA ALA A 133 -9.19 -8.59 3.15
C ALA A 133 -10.10 -9.65 2.50
N ALA A 134 -9.55 -10.84 2.22
CA ALA A 134 -10.31 -11.90 1.56
C ALA A 134 -11.31 -12.61 2.49
N LEU A 135 -10.92 -12.82 3.76
CA LEU A 135 -11.70 -13.65 4.69
C LEU A 135 -12.65 -12.87 5.60
N ILE A 136 -12.46 -11.55 5.71
CA ILE A 136 -13.26 -10.69 6.59
C ILE A 136 -13.50 -9.35 5.90
N PRO A 137 -14.64 -8.67 6.18
CA PRO A 137 -14.97 -7.39 5.57
C PRO A 137 -14.18 -6.28 6.24
N GLN A 138 -12.89 -6.17 5.92
CA GLN A 138 -12.00 -5.15 6.45
C GLN A 138 -11.17 -4.52 5.34
N PHE A 139 -11.09 -3.20 5.39
CA PHE A 139 -10.34 -2.39 4.46
C PHE A 139 -9.25 -1.61 5.17
N TYR A 140 -8.04 -1.72 4.67
CA TYR A 140 -6.86 -1.06 5.20
C TYR A 140 -6.35 -0.07 4.18
N HIS A 141 -5.87 1.07 4.65
CA HIS A 141 -5.35 2.10 3.76
C HIS A 141 -4.25 2.90 4.46
N ASN A 142 -3.00 2.75 3.99
CA ASN A 142 -1.85 3.50 4.49
C ASN A 142 -1.25 4.35 3.38
N CYS A 143 -0.69 5.50 3.76
CA CYS A 143 -0.04 6.42 2.84
C CYS A 143 1.37 6.74 3.31
N ALA A 144 2.31 6.90 2.38
CA ALA A 144 3.61 7.50 2.60
C ALA A 144 3.67 8.85 1.88
N ASP A 145 4.25 9.85 2.53
CA ASP A 145 4.55 11.14 1.89
C ASP A 145 5.74 10.94 0.95
N VAL A 146 5.59 11.41 -0.29
CA VAL A 146 6.60 11.21 -1.32
C VAL A 146 6.89 12.50 -2.08
N THR A 147 8.10 12.59 -2.63
CA THR A 147 8.41 13.54 -3.70
C THR A 147 8.65 12.74 -4.96
N ILE A 148 7.86 12.95 -6.00
CA ILE A 148 8.00 12.26 -7.27
C ILE A 148 8.70 13.18 -8.26
N GLN A 149 9.88 12.75 -8.69
CA GLN A 149 10.58 13.32 -9.84
C GLN A 149 10.01 12.66 -11.10
N GLY A 150 9.10 13.36 -11.75
CA GLY A 150 8.38 12.89 -12.92
C GLY A 150 8.84 13.57 -14.20
N VAL A 151 7.99 13.49 -15.23
CA VAL A 151 8.23 14.08 -16.54
C VAL A 151 7.39 15.33 -16.78
N LYS A 152 7.85 16.20 -17.67
CA LYS A 152 7.05 17.34 -18.15
C LYS A 152 5.83 16.82 -18.90
N ASN A 153 4.66 17.42 -18.67
CA ASN A 153 3.38 17.01 -19.28
C ASN A 153 2.97 15.55 -18.98
N GLY A 154 3.45 15.01 -17.85
CA GLY A 154 3.08 13.67 -17.40
C GLY A 154 1.60 13.55 -17.04
N ARG A 155 1.11 12.30 -16.95
CA ARG A 155 -0.28 11.98 -16.64
C ARG A 155 -0.36 10.95 -15.51
N LEU A 156 -1.38 11.11 -14.67
CA LEU A 156 -1.73 10.11 -13.68
C LEU A 156 -2.61 9.02 -14.31
N PRO A 157 -2.54 7.79 -13.79
CA PRO A 157 -3.51 6.76 -14.16
C PRO A 157 -4.95 7.26 -13.96
N LYS A 158 -5.87 6.89 -14.85
CA LYS A 158 -7.29 7.28 -14.72
C LYS A 158 -8.06 6.43 -13.72
N GLU A 159 -7.59 5.21 -13.49
CA GLU A 159 -8.27 4.26 -12.62
C GLU A 159 -8.13 4.67 -11.16
N THR A 160 -9.23 4.61 -10.40
CA THR A 160 -9.26 4.93 -8.98
C THR A 160 -9.29 3.69 -8.10
N ILE A 161 -8.92 3.86 -6.82
CA ILE A 161 -9.01 2.77 -5.84
C ILE A 161 -10.46 2.31 -5.66
N GLN A 162 -10.62 1.03 -5.36
CA GLN A 162 -11.91 0.46 -5.05
C GLN A 162 -12.14 0.54 -3.54
N LEU A 163 -13.08 1.38 -3.10
CA LEU A 163 -13.46 1.52 -1.70
C LEU A 163 -14.50 0.45 -1.35
N TYR A 164 -14.12 -0.52 -0.52
CA TYR A 164 -15.00 -1.61 -0.07
C TYR A 164 -14.88 -1.81 1.44
N ASP A 165 -15.91 -2.37 2.06
CA ASP A 165 -15.86 -2.91 3.42
C ASP A 165 -15.55 -1.89 4.55
N PHE A 166 -15.96 -0.62 4.40
CA PHE A 166 -15.95 0.37 5.49
C PHE A 166 -16.98 1.48 5.26
N GLY A 167 -17.51 2.08 6.34
CA GLY A 167 -18.48 3.18 6.27
C GLY A 167 -19.71 2.83 5.42
N ASN A 168 -20.10 3.72 4.50
CA ASN A 168 -21.22 3.51 3.58
C ASN A 168 -20.80 2.84 2.25
N HIS A 169 -19.60 2.24 2.18
CA HIS A 169 -19.12 1.59 0.96
C HIS A 169 -19.64 0.15 0.82
N LYS A 170 -19.68 -0.35 -0.42
CA LYS A 170 -20.17 -1.69 -0.73
C LYS A 170 -19.31 -2.75 -0.05
N THR A 171 -19.93 -3.85 0.34
CA THR A 171 -19.19 -5.06 0.71
C THR A 171 -18.77 -5.80 -0.56
N LYS A 172 -17.50 -6.21 -0.67
CA LYS A 172 -17.06 -7.04 -1.80
C LYS A 172 -15.99 -8.03 -1.39
N THR A 173 -16.23 -9.30 -1.70
CA THR A 173 -15.25 -10.36 -1.48
C THR A 173 -14.28 -10.47 -2.64
N PHE A 174 -13.02 -10.74 -2.30
CA PHE A 174 -11.97 -11.05 -3.25
C PHE A 174 -11.42 -12.44 -2.96
N PRO A 175 -10.97 -13.20 -3.97
CA PRO A 175 -10.35 -14.49 -3.73
C PRO A 175 -9.12 -14.30 -2.85
N GLY A 176 -8.92 -15.24 -1.92
CA GLY A 176 -7.76 -15.34 -1.05
C GLY A 176 -7.00 -16.66 -1.24
N ASP A 177 -5.87 -16.78 -0.58
CA ASP A 177 -5.11 -18.04 -0.48
C ASP A 177 -5.44 -18.85 0.79
N GLY A 178 -6.32 -18.33 1.66
CA GLY A 178 -6.78 -18.99 2.88
C GLY A 178 -5.81 -18.93 4.07
N ASN A 179 -4.56 -18.50 3.88
CA ASN A 179 -3.60 -18.39 4.98
C ASN A 179 -3.84 -17.11 5.78
N SER A 180 -4.51 -17.22 6.92
CA SER A 180 -4.90 -16.07 7.74
C SER A 180 -3.75 -15.45 8.54
N ARG A 181 -3.00 -16.27 9.29
CA ARG A 181 -1.95 -15.78 10.21
C ARG A 181 -0.51 -16.09 9.85
N LYS A 182 -0.31 -17.03 8.93
CA LYS A 182 1.01 -17.48 8.48
C LYS A 182 1.30 -16.92 7.10
N ALA A 183 2.57 -16.98 6.70
CA ALA A 183 2.99 -16.62 5.36
C ALA A 183 2.23 -17.43 4.29
N GLY A 184 1.81 -16.76 3.23
CA GLY A 184 1.29 -17.36 2.01
C GLY A 184 2.41 -17.70 1.02
N PRO A 185 2.05 -18.01 -0.23
CA PRO A 185 3.01 -18.38 -1.28
C PRO A 185 3.78 -17.18 -1.86
N GLY A 186 3.49 -15.96 -1.40
CA GLY A 186 4.09 -14.73 -1.89
C GLY A 186 3.47 -14.21 -3.19
N PRO A 187 4.07 -13.17 -3.80
CA PRO A 187 3.50 -12.50 -4.95
C PRO A 187 3.46 -13.42 -6.18
N ILE A 188 2.31 -13.45 -6.85
CA ILE A 188 2.11 -14.25 -8.06
C ILE A 188 3.02 -13.72 -9.17
N LYS A 189 3.84 -14.58 -9.79
CA LYS A 189 4.85 -14.19 -10.81
C LYS A 189 4.28 -13.32 -11.94
N LYS A 190 3.07 -13.64 -12.44
CA LYS A 190 2.41 -12.84 -13.48
C LYS A 190 2.06 -11.43 -13.00
N GLU A 191 1.61 -11.29 -11.74
CA GLU A 191 1.32 -9.99 -11.14
C GLU A 191 2.60 -9.20 -10.86
N VAL A 192 3.70 -9.86 -10.48
CA VAL A 192 5.01 -9.19 -10.38
C VAL A 192 5.42 -8.59 -11.72
N ILE A 193 5.29 -9.35 -12.81
CA ILE A 193 5.60 -8.85 -14.17
C ILE A 193 4.69 -7.66 -14.51
N GLU A 194 3.39 -7.76 -14.25
CA GLU A 194 2.43 -6.69 -14.51
C GLU A 194 2.67 -5.45 -13.64
N ALA A 195 3.00 -5.63 -12.36
CA ALA A 195 3.27 -4.54 -11.43
C ALA A 195 4.61 -3.83 -11.70
N THR A 196 5.55 -4.50 -12.36
CA THR A 196 6.91 -3.98 -12.63
C THR A 196 7.17 -3.61 -14.09
N ARG A 197 6.26 -3.91 -15.02
CA ARG A 197 6.38 -3.49 -16.42
C ARG A 197 6.32 -1.96 -16.55
N ARG A 198 6.93 -1.45 -17.62
CA ARG A 198 6.81 -0.04 -18.00
C ARG A 198 5.36 0.31 -18.32
N LYS A 199 4.92 1.48 -17.85
CA LYS A 199 3.54 1.97 -18.00
C LYS A 199 3.54 3.45 -18.31
N THR A 200 2.78 3.84 -19.33
CA THR A 200 2.50 5.23 -19.68
C THR A 200 0.98 5.41 -19.85
N PHE A 201 0.44 6.52 -19.36
CA PHE A 201 -1.00 6.84 -19.38
C PHE A 201 -1.32 8.13 -20.14
#